data_AF-A0A085FMJ3-F1
#
_entry.id   AF-A0A085FMJ3-F1
#
_cell.length_a   1.000
_cell.length_b   1.000
_cell.length_c   1.000
_cell.angle_alpha   90.00
_cell.angle_beta   90.00
_cell.angle_gamma   90.00
#
_symmetry.space_group_name_H-M   'P 1'
#
loop_
_entity.id
_entity.type
_entity.pdbx_description
1 polymer ?
#
loop_
_entity_poly.entity_id
_entity_poly.type
_entity_poly.pdbx_seq_one_letter_code
_entity_poly.pdbx_strand_id
1 'polypeptide(L)'
;MTQTATPAKPKFHPTPAMIAAAEALFIAIAYEQTVRPIVEGYQRKVLAERRWEVDPVMQVTDGVVEYVTDIKSAWLMSNSDHALYHQRCNEERIAAQISSAIDDSRSQDDCCPLLVAEEAVRQARFCLCDAMADITKIDGARAVTLAAAHQDRIVDLSLRLLAPFVKNPLALLKAS
;
A
#
# COMPACT_ATOMS: atom_id res chain seq x y z
N MET A 1 26.52 50.61 18.30
CA MET A 1 25.33 49.79 18.00
C MET A 1 25.80 48.52 17.32
N THR A 2 25.94 47.44 18.07
CA THR A 2 26.47 46.16 17.55
C THR A 2 25.30 45.39 16.95
N GLN A 3 25.24 45.28 15.63
CA GLN A 3 24.29 44.39 14.95
C GLN A 3 24.70 42.95 15.25
N THR A 4 23.92 42.27 16.07
CA THR A 4 24.01 40.82 16.24
C THR A 4 23.47 40.16 14.98
N ALA A 5 24.37 39.64 14.14
CA ALA A 5 24.01 38.82 12.99
C ALA A 5 23.23 37.59 13.48
N THR A 6 21.99 37.45 13.03
CA THR A 6 21.17 36.26 13.24
C THR A 6 21.91 35.05 12.63
N PRO A 7 22.17 33.97 13.37
CA PRO A 7 22.80 32.79 12.79
C PRO A 7 21.89 32.21 11.70
N ALA A 8 22.46 31.98 10.50
CA ALA A 8 21.75 31.36 9.40
C ALA A 8 21.22 29.98 9.83
N LYS A 9 19.95 29.69 9.53
CA LYS A 9 19.36 28.37 9.82
C LYS A 9 20.23 27.28 9.16
N PRO A 10 20.58 26.20 9.88
CA PRO A 10 21.35 25.11 9.29
C PRO A 10 20.58 24.56 8.09
N LYS A 11 21.25 24.45 6.95
CA LYS A 11 20.67 23.84 5.75
C LYS A 11 20.45 22.36 6.04
N PHE A 12 19.28 21.85 5.68
CA PHE A 12 18.96 20.44 5.79
C PHE A 12 19.86 19.62 4.84
N HIS A 13 20.51 18.58 5.38
CA HIS A 13 21.33 17.64 4.62
C HIS A 13 20.86 16.22 4.97
N PRO A 14 20.06 15.58 4.09
CA PRO A 14 19.56 14.25 4.37
C PRO A 14 20.70 13.22 4.37
N THR A 15 20.57 12.21 5.23
CA THR A 15 21.47 11.06 5.21
C THR A 15 21.16 10.17 4.00
N PRO A 16 22.11 9.33 3.55
CA PRO A 16 21.85 8.35 2.51
C PRO A 16 20.65 7.43 2.84
N ALA A 17 20.47 7.08 4.11
CA ALA A 17 19.35 6.26 4.57
C ALA A 17 17.99 6.96 4.39
N MET A 18 17.90 8.27 4.67
CA MET A 18 16.68 9.06 4.44
C MET A 18 16.32 9.09 2.95
N ILE A 19 17.31 9.29 2.08
CA ILE A 19 17.11 9.31 0.62
C ILE A 19 16.62 7.93 0.14
N ALA A 20 17.30 6.85 0.55
CA ALA A 20 16.93 5.49 0.16
C ALA A 20 15.51 5.11 0.64
N ALA A 21 15.13 5.51 1.86
CA ALA A 21 13.77 5.26 2.36
C ALA A 21 12.70 6.02 1.57
N ALA A 22 12.98 7.26 1.15
CA ALA A 22 12.08 8.01 0.28
C ALA A 22 11.98 7.38 -1.13
N GLU A 23 13.10 6.97 -1.71
CA GLU A 23 13.13 6.25 -3.01
C GLU A 23 12.31 4.96 -2.95
N ALA A 24 12.50 4.15 -1.91
CA ALA A 24 11.74 2.93 -1.69
C ALA A 24 10.23 3.21 -1.59
N LEU A 25 9.82 4.26 -0.87
CA LEU A 25 8.42 4.63 -0.77
C LEU A 25 7.84 5.12 -2.11
N PHE A 26 8.58 5.90 -2.90
CA PHE A 26 8.13 6.29 -4.23
C PHE A 26 7.91 5.09 -5.15
N ILE A 27 8.80 4.09 -5.12
CA ILE A 27 8.65 2.85 -5.89
C ILE A 27 7.43 2.06 -5.41
N ALA A 28 7.26 1.90 -4.10
CA ALA A 28 6.14 1.15 -3.54
C ALA A 28 4.79 1.79 -3.91
N ILE A 29 4.69 3.13 -3.83
CA ILE A 29 3.49 3.87 -4.25
C ILE A 29 3.24 3.67 -5.75
N ALA A 30 4.27 3.77 -6.58
CA ALA A 30 4.13 3.55 -8.02
C ALA A 30 3.69 2.11 -8.35
N TYR A 31 4.22 1.12 -7.64
CA TYR A 31 3.83 -0.27 -7.77
C TYR A 31 2.36 -0.49 -7.40
N GLU A 32 1.93 0.00 -6.23
CA GLU A 32 0.54 -0.07 -5.78
C GLU A 32 -0.43 0.62 -6.75
N GLN A 33 -0.09 1.83 -7.21
CA GLN A 33 -0.88 2.57 -8.20
C GLN A 33 -0.98 1.85 -9.56
N THR A 34 0.01 1.03 -9.91
CA THR A 34 -0.01 0.23 -11.14
C THR A 34 -0.86 -1.02 -10.99
N VAL A 35 -0.73 -1.72 -9.85
CA VAL A 35 -1.42 -2.99 -9.59
C VAL A 35 -2.91 -2.79 -9.28
N ARG A 36 -3.25 -1.78 -8.48
CA ARG A 36 -4.62 -1.51 -8.00
C ARG A 36 -5.69 -1.50 -9.11
N PRO A 37 -5.57 -0.69 -10.18
CA PRO A 37 -6.63 -0.64 -11.20
C PRO A 37 -6.82 -1.97 -11.93
N ILE A 38 -5.78 -2.79 -12.05
CA ILE A 38 -5.86 -4.09 -12.71
C ILE A 38 -6.56 -5.09 -11.79
N VAL A 39 -6.14 -5.15 -10.52
CA VAL A 39 -6.72 -6.04 -9.51
C VAL A 39 -8.19 -5.73 -9.26
N GLU A 40 -8.49 -4.48 -8.94
CA GLU A 40 -9.88 -4.07 -8.73
C GLU A 40 -10.71 -4.21 -10.02
N GLY A 41 -10.07 -4.09 -11.19
CA GLY A 41 -10.69 -4.33 -12.49
C GLY A 41 -11.24 -5.76 -12.62
N TYR A 42 -10.41 -6.77 -12.39
CA TYR A 42 -10.87 -8.15 -12.45
C TYR A 42 -11.78 -8.52 -11.27
N GLN A 43 -11.55 -7.98 -10.07
CA GLN A 43 -12.44 -8.26 -8.93
C GLN A 43 -13.86 -7.77 -9.21
N ARG A 44 -14.02 -6.55 -9.77
CA ARG A 44 -15.32 -6.05 -10.21
C ARG A 44 -15.94 -6.92 -11.31
N LYS A 45 -15.13 -7.39 -12.27
CA LYS A 45 -15.60 -8.31 -13.33
C LYS A 45 -16.14 -9.62 -12.73
N VAL A 46 -15.41 -10.23 -11.80
CA VAL A 46 -15.80 -11.46 -11.12
C VAL A 46 -17.07 -11.23 -10.29
N LEU A 47 -17.15 -10.16 -9.50
CA LEU A 47 -18.34 -9.83 -8.71
C LEU A 47 -19.59 -9.54 -9.58
N ALA A 48 -19.40 -9.00 -10.78
CA ALA A 48 -20.49 -8.74 -11.72
C ALA A 48 -21.16 -10.01 -12.26
N GLU A 49 -20.60 -11.21 -12.03
CA GLU A 49 -21.25 -12.49 -12.35
C GLU A 49 -22.52 -12.73 -11.52
N ARG A 50 -22.78 -11.93 -10.47
CA ARG A 50 -24.00 -11.95 -9.61
C ARG A 50 -24.37 -13.34 -9.07
N ARG A 51 -23.34 -14.11 -8.69
CA ARG A 51 -23.47 -15.45 -8.12
C ARG A 51 -22.98 -15.55 -6.68
N TRP A 52 -22.53 -14.43 -6.11
CA TRP A 52 -21.86 -14.38 -4.81
C TRP A 52 -22.88 -13.93 -3.76
N GLU A 53 -23.52 -14.88 -3.10
CA GLU A 53 -24.54 -14.55 -2.11
C GLU A 53 -23.89 -14.04 -0.83
N VAL A 54 -24.57 -13.08 -0.18
CA VAL A 54 -24.28 -12.72 1.20
C VAL A 54 -24.65 -13.93 2.07
N ASP A 55 -23.73 -14.32 2.95
CA ASP A 55 -23.93 -15.40 3.90
C ASP A 55 -25.29 -15.21 4.62
N PRO A 56 -26.15 -16.24 4.67
CA PRO A 56 -27.45 -16.14 5.33
C PRO A 56 -27.44 -15.51 6.72
N VAL A 57 -26.37 -15.69 7.51
CA VAL A 57 -26.28 -15.10 8.86
C VAL A 57 -25.99 -13.59 8.85
N MET A 58 -25.58 -13.04 7.72
CA MET A 58 -25.21 -11.64 7.51
C MET A 58 -26.24 -10.87 6.67
N GLN A 59 -27.32 -11.52 6.21
CA GLN A 59 -28.36 -10.87 5.43
C GLN A 59 -29.11 -9.83 6.27
N VAL A 60 -29.44 -8.69 5.66
CA VAL A 60 -30.16 -7.62 6.34
C VAL A 60 -31.65 -7.93 6.43
N THR A 61 -32.18 -8.61 5.42
CA THR A 61 -33.61 -8.94 5.32
C THR A 61 -33.83 -10.45 5.24
N ASP A 62 -34.55 -11.01 6.22
CA ASP A 62 -34.91 -12.42 6.24
C ASP A 62 -35.65 -12.84 4.96
N GLY A 63 -35.14 -13.88 4.30
CA GLY A 63 -35.74 -14.48 3.11
C GLY A 63 -35.48 -13.73 1.80
N VAL A 64 -34.62 -12.69 1.81
CA VAL A 64 -34.18 -11.99 0.60
C VAL A 64 -32.73 -12.33 0.31
N VAL A 65 -32.49 -12.97 -0.83
CA VAL A 65 -31.12 -13.25 -1.29
C VAL A 65 -30.45 -11.95 -1.73
N GLU A 66 -29.43 -11.55 -0.98
CA GLU A 66 -28.56 -10.43 -1.31
C GLU A 66 -27.29 -10.93 -1.99
N TYR A 67 -26.79 -10.20 -2.99
CA TYR A 67 -25.56 -10.54 -3.69
C TYR A 67 -24.45 -9.54 -3.37
N VAL A 68 -23.25 -10.04 -3.14
CA VAL A 68 -22.04 -9.24 -3.00
C VAL A 68 -21.63 -8.69 -4.36
N THR A 69 -21.75 -7.38 -4.52
CA THR A 69 -21.39 -6.67 -5.76
C THR A 69 -20.23 -5.68 -5.59
N ASP A 70 -19.80 -5.44 -4.35
CA ASP A 70 -18.69 -4.54 -4.01
C ASP A 70 -17.51 -5.34 -3.41
N ILE A 71 -16.29 -4.98 -3.79
CA ILE A 71 -15.05 -5.60 -3.32
C ILE A 71 -14.95 -5.50 -1.79
N LYS A 72 -15.34 -4.34 -1.23
CA LYS A 72 -15.32 -4.10 0.22
C LYS A 72 -16.32 -4.95 0.99
N SER A 73 -17.26 -5.59 0.29
CA SER A 73 -18.26 -6.47 0.85
C SER A 73 -17.93 -7.95 0.63
N ALA A 74 -16.77 -8.29 0.04
CA ALA A 74 -16.37 -9.68 -0.19
C ALA A 74 -16.28 -10.53 1.08
N TRP A 75 -16.07 -9.91 2.24
CA TRP A 75 -16.09 -10.58 3.55
C TRP A 75 -17.49 -11.05 3.99
N LEU A 76 -18.56 -10.60 3.32
CA LEU A 76 -19.93 -11.04 3.57
C LEU A 76 -20.25 -12.38 2.90
N MET A 77 -19.36 -12.91 2.05
CA MET A 77 -19.56 -14.21 1.42
C MET A 77 -19.38 -15.34 2.42
N SER A 78 -20.05 -16.47 2.16
CA SER A 78 -19.74 -17.73 2.83
C SER A 78 -18.28 -18.15 2.57
N ASN A 79 -17.68 -18.94 3.45
CA ASN A 79 -16.30 -19.42 3.24
C ASN A 79 -16.14 -20.20 1.92
N SER A 80 -17.15 -20.97 1.52
CA SER A 80 -17.15 -21.72 0.25
C SER A 80 -17.20 -20.80 -0.97
N ASP A 81 -18.07 -19.78 -0.95
CA ASP A 81 -18.16 -18.84 -2.07
C ASP A 81 -16.94 -17.94 -2.13
N HIS A 82 -16.40 -17.55 -0.97
CA HIS A 82 -15.17 -16.79 -0.89
C HIS A 82 -13.99 -17.56 -1.49
N ALA A 83 -13.88 -18.87 -1.24
CA ALA A 83 -12.84 -19.71 -1.86
C ALA A 83 -12.98 -19.76 -3.39
N LEU A 84 -14.20 -19.93 -3.91
CA LEU A 84 -14.48 -19.89 -5.35
C LEU A 84 -14.20 -18.50 -5.95
N TYR A 85 -14.51 -17.43 -5.22
CA TYR A 85 -14.22 -16.06 -5.62
C TYR A 85 -12.71 -15.83 -5.76
N HIS A 86 -11.92 -16.28 -4.78
CA HIS A 86 -10.44 -16.23 -4.85
C HIS A 86 -9.90 -17.02 -6.02
N GLN A 87 -10.42 -18.22 -6.27
CA GLN A 87 -10.03 -19.03 -7.43
C GLN A 87 -10.28 -18.27 -8.75
N ARG A 88 -11.45 -17.66 -8.92
CA ARG A 88 -11.78 -16.87 -10.12
C ARG A 88 -10.89 -15.63 -10.24
N CYS A 89 -10.59 -14.96 -9.13
CA CYS A 89 -9.64 -13.85 -9.12
C CYS A 89 -8.23 -14.30 -9.53
N ASN A 90 -7.79 -15.49 -9.13
CA ASN A 90 -6.49 -16.02 -9.53
C ASN A 90 -6.43 -16.34 -11.03
N GLU A 91 -7.50 -16.90 -11.60
CA GLU A 91 -7.60 -17.12 -13.06
C GLU A 91 -7.47 -15.80 -13.84
N GLU A 92 -8.15 -14.75 -13.40
CA GLU A 92 -8.05 -13.42 -14.02
C GLU A 92 -6.66 -12.79 -13.82
N ARG A 93 -6.03 -12.99 -12.65
CA ARG A 93 -4.64 -12.56 -12.40
C ARG A 93 -3.67 -13.22 -13.38
N ILE A 94 -3.79 -14.53 -13.60
CA ILE A 94 -2.97 -15.27 -14.55
C ILE A 94 -3.19 -14.72 -15.96
N ALA A 95 -4.44 -14.47 -16.35
CA ALA A 95 -4.76 -13.86 -17.65
C ALA A 95 -4.19 -12.44 -17.80
N ALA A 96 -4.12 -11.67 -16.72
CA ALA A 96 -3.50 -10.35 -16.67
C ALA A 96 -1.96 -10.38 -16.58
N GLN A 97 -1.35 -11.56 -16.46
CA GLN A 97 0.10 -11.76 -16.35
C GLN A 97 0.75 -10.99 -15.19
N ILE A 98 0.04 -10.88 -14.05
CA ILE A 98 0.54 -10.19 -12.86
C ILE A 98 1.13 -11.18 -11.86
N SER A 99 2.33 -10.89 -11.35
CA SER A 99 2.91 -11.57 -10.20
C SER A 99 2.21 -11.17 -8.92
N SER A 100 1.83 -12.17 -8.12
CA SER A 100 1.28 -12.07 -6.77
C SER A 100 2.31 -12.36 -5.68
N ALA A 101 3.44 -13.00 -5.96
CA ALA A 101 4.46 -13.23 -4.94
C ALA A 101 5.47 -12.07 -4.86
N ILE A 102 5.94 -11.80 -3.63
CA ILE A 102 6.99 -10.83 -3.32
C ILE A 102 8.36 -11.36 -3.74
N ASP A 103 8.54 -12.67 -3.58
CA ASP A 103 9.75 -13.43 -3.86
C ASP A 103 9.37 -14.91 -4.14
N ASP A 104 10.39 -15.73 -4.39
CA ASP A 104 10.21 -17.17 -4.64
C ASP A 104 9.83 -17.98 -3.38
N SER A 105 9.65 -17.35 -2.21
CA SER A 105 9.36 -18.04 -0.95
C SER A 105 7.88 -18.41 -0.76
N ARG A 106 6.98 -17.80 -1.54
CA ARG A 106 5.53 -18.04 -1.47
C ARG A 106 4.97 -18.44 -2.82
N SER A 107 3.98 -19.32 -2.80
CA SER A 107 3.22 -19.63 -4.01
C SER A 107 2.50 -18.38 -4.50
N GLN A 108 2.55 -18.15 -5.81
CA GLN A 108 1.81 -17.08 -6.48
C GLN A 108 0.30 -17.22 -6.22
N ASP A 109 -0.21 -18.44 -6.07
CA ASP A 109 -1.64 -18.68 -5.87
C ASP A 109 -2.13 -18.30 -4.46
N ASP A 110 -1.22 -18.13 -3.49
CA ASP A 110 -1.56 -17.84 -2.09
C ASP A 110 -1.65 -16.34 -1.80
N CYS A 111 -1.31 -15.48 -2.76
CA CYS A 111 -1.16 -14.04 -2.53
C CYS A 111 -2.04 -13.20 -3.45
N CYS A 112 -2.69 -12.17 -2.89
CA CYS A 112 -3.33 -11.13 -3.67
C CYS A 112 -2.28 -10.07 -4.07
N PRO A 113 -2.06 -9.78 -5.36
CA PRO A 113 -1.07 -8.79 -5.79
C PRO A 113 -1.29 -7.40 -5.17
N LEU A 114 -2.55 -6.99 -4.99
CA LEU A 114 -2.87 -5.70 -4.39
C LEU A 114 -2.48 -5.64 -2.91
N LEU A 115 -2.76 -6.70 -2.14
CA LEU A 115 -2.37 -6.75 -0.72
C LEU A 115 -0.84 -6.74 -0.57
N VAL A 116 -0.13 -7.40 -1.49
CA VAL A 116 1.33 -7.39 -1.55
C VAL A 116 1.86 -5.97 -1.82
N ALA A 117 1.26 -5.25 -2.77
CA ALA A 117 1.64 -3.88 -3.07
C ALA A 117 1.32 -2.92 -1.90
N GLU A 118 0.16 -3.07 -1.26
CA GLU A 118 -0.23 -2.28 -0.09
C GLU A 118 0.70 -2.52 1.11
N GLU A 119 1.11 -3.78 1.33
CA GLU A 119 2.10 -4.13 2.35
C GLU A 119 3.47 -3.50 2.05
N ALA A 120 3.91 -3.49 0.79
CA ALA A 120 5.15 -2.82 0.40
C ALA A 120 5.11 -1.31 0.72
N VAL A 121 3.98 -0.65 0.45
CA VAL A 121 3.77 0.76 0.82
C VAL A 121 3.81 0.92 2.34
N ARG A 122 3.12 0.06 3.09
CA ARG A 122 3.08 0.12 4.56
C ARG A 122 4.48 -0.01 5.17
N GLN A 123 5.28 -0.97 4.68
CA GLN A 123 6.66 -1.18 5.13
C GLN A 123 7.56 0.00 4.76
N ALA A 124 7.47 0.51 3.52
CA ALA A 124 8.27 1.65 3.10
C ALA A 124 7.93 2.93 3.88
N ARG A 125 6.64 3.15 4.24
CA ARG A 125 6.21 4.24 5.13
C ARG A 125 6.83 4.10 6.51
N PHE A 126 6.85 2.89 7.06
CA PHE A 126 7.47 2.61 8.36
C PHE A 126 8.98 2.93 8.34
N CYS A 127 9.70 2.42 7.33
CA CYS A 127 11.13 2.69 7.16
C CYS A 127 11.43 4.18 6.96
N LEU A 128 10.57 4.92 6.25
CA LEU A 128 10.72 6.38 6.12
C LEU A 128 10.59 7.08 7.47
N CYS A 129 9.60 6.71 8.28
CA CYS A 129 9.43 7.29 9.62
C CYS A 129 10.66 7.01 10.51
N ASP A 130 11.20 5.78 10.48
CA ASP A 130 12.43 5.44 11.20
C ASP A 130 13.63 6.27 10.72
N ALA A 131 13.83 6.36 9.41
CA ALA A 131 14.94 7.14 8.85
C ALA A 131 14.83 8.63 9.16
N MET A 132 13.61 9.13 9.36
CA MET A 132 13.31 10.55 9.65
C MET A 132 13.16 10.85 11.15
N ALA A 133 13.26 9.86 12.03
CA ALA A 133 12.98 9.99 13.46
C ALA A 133 13.80 11.09 14.14
N ASP A 134 15.06 11.30 13.72
CA ASP A 134 15.92 12.36 14.27
C ASP A 134 15.39 13.77 14.00
N ILE A 135 14.63 13.94 12.93
CA ILE A 135 14.06 15.22 12.47
C ILE A 135 12.63 15.38 13.00
N THR A 136 11.80 14.35 12.84
CA THR A 136 10.36 14.38 13.18
C THR A 136 10.10 14.12 14.66
N LYS A 137 11.06 13.48 15.36
CA LYS A 137 10.90 12.89 16.70
C LYS A 137 9.81 11.82 16.78
N ILE A 138 9.47 11.23 15.62
CA ILE A 138 8.45 10.20 15.45
C ILE A 138 9.05 9.10 14.57
N ASP A 139 9.33 7.96 15.17
CA ASP A 139 9.74 6.73 14.47
C ASP A 139 8.52 5.97 13.91
N GLY A 140 8.75 4.87 13.21
CA GLY A 140 7.71 4.05 12.60
C GLY A 140 6.73 3.47 13.64
N ALA A 141 7.25 2.97 14.76
CA ALA A 141 6.45 2.40 15.83
C ALA A 141 5.50 3.43 16.46
N ARG A 142 5.96 4.66 16.66
CA ARG A 142 5.13 5.75 17.15
C ARG A 142 4.18 6.25 16.07
N ALA A 143 4.61 6.30 14.82
CA ALA A 143 3.76 6.73 13.71
C ALA A 143 2.49 5.88 13.61
N VAL A 144 2.57 4.55 13.70
CA VAL A 144 1.40 3.67 13.58
C VAL A 144 0.36 3.85 14.69
N THR A 145 0.72 4.44 15.82
CA THR A 145 -0.21 4.75 16.93
C THR A 145 -1.01 6.05 16.71
N LEU A 146 -0.62 6.87 15.74
CA LEU A 146 -1.29 8.13 15.44
C LEU A 146 -2.56 7.88 14.61
N ALA A 147 -3.49 8.84 14.64
CA ALA A 147 -4.61 8.83 13.69
C ALA A 147 -4.09 8.86 12.24
N ALA A 148 -4.77 8.16 11.33
CA ALA A 148 -4.35 8.01 9.93
C ALA A 148 -3.96 9.33 9.26
N ALA A 149 -4.77 10.38 9.45
CA ALA A 149 -4.50 11.71 8.91
C ALA A 149 -3.16 12.33 9.38
N HIS A 150 -2.72 12.02 10.61
CA HIS A 150 -1.43 12.47 11.12
C HIS A 150 -0.28 11.63 10.56
N GLN A 151 -0.49 10.32 10.36
CA GLN A 151 0.48 9.46 9.69
C GLN A 151 0.76 9.94 8.27
N ASP A 152 -0.31 10.20 7.50
CA ASP A 152 -0.21 10.71 6.13
C ASP A 152 0.52 12.05 6.09
N ARG A 153 0.23 12.94 7.03
CA ARG A 153 0.89 14.25 7.12
C ARG A 153 2.39 14.15 7.39
N ILE A 154 2.83 13.25 8.27
CA ILE A 154 4.26 13.07 8.56
C ILE A 154 4.99 12.53 7.34
N VAL A 155 4.40 11.53 6.67
CA VAL A 155 4.95 10.95 5.44
C VAL A 155 5.03 11.99 4.33
N ASP A 156 3.95 12.74 4.06
CA ASP A 156 3.91 13.78 3.03
C ASP A 156 4.95 14.89 3.29
N LEU A 157 5.06 15.39 4.53
CA LEU A 157 6.07 16.39 4.88
C LEU A 157 7.50 15.86 4.71
N SER A 158 7.74 14.60 5.10
CA SER A 158 9.06 13.96 4.96
C SER A 158 9.43 13.79 3.48
N LEU A 159 8.50 13.31 2.65
CA LEU A 159 8.70 13.18 1.21
C LEU A 159 8.94 14.55 0.55
N ARG A 160 8.17 15.59 0.89
CA ARG A 160 8.39 16.94 0.33
C ARG A 160 9.76 17.51 0.69
N LEU A 161 10.24 17.23 1.89
CA LEU A 161 11.57 17.65 2.34
C LEU A 161 12.69 16.91 1.60
N LEU A 162 12.48 15.62 1.31
CA LEU A 162 13.48 14.75 0.66
C LEU A 162 13.44 14.77 -0.87
N ALA A 163 12.31 15.12 -1.48
CA ALA A 163 12.10 15.10 -2.93
C ALA A 163 13.20 15.81 -3.74
N PRO A 164 13.75 16.97 -3.32
CA PRO A 164 14.84 17.62 -4.06
C PRO A 164 16.16 16.82 -4.10
N PHE A 165 16.32 15.83 -3.23
CA PHE A 165 17.54 15.03 -3.08
C PHE A 165 17.42 13.64 -3.75
N VAL A 166 16.19 13.23 -4.07
CA VAL A 166 15.91 11.98 -4.79
C VAL A 166 16.16 12.21 -6.28
N LYS A 167 17.23 11.61 -6.83
CA LYS A 167 17.65 11.84 -8.22
C LYS A 167 16.98 10.90 -9.20
N ASN A 168 16.86 9.61 -8.85
CA ASN A 168 16.21 8.62 -9.69
C ASN A 168 15.78 7.40 -8.84
N PRO A 169 14.52 7.34 -8.38
CA PRO A 169 14.07 6.21 -7.58
C PRO A 169 14.15 4.88 -8.35
N LEU A 170 14.02 4.89 -9.69
CA LEU A 170 14.08 3.67 -10.51
C LEU A 170 15.49 3.06 -10.60
N ALA A 171 16.54 3.75 -10.12
CA ALA A 171 17.89 3.19 -10.09
C ALA A 171 17.97 1.93 -9.19
N LEU A 172 17.13 1.84 -8.16
CA LEU A 172 17.08 0.70 -7.24
C LEU A 172 16.64 -0.61 -7.93
N LEU A 173 15.84 -0.53 -8.99
CA LEU A 173 15.34 -1.70 -9.73
C LEU A 173 16.38 -2.28 -10.71
N LYS A 174 17.51 -1.60 -10.94
CA LYS A 174 18.57 -2.06 -11.84
C LYS A 174 19.71 -2.79 -11.11
N ALA A 175 19.69 -2.75 -9.78
CA ALA A 175 20.73 -3.33 -8.92
C ALA A 175 20.37 -4.73 -8.39
N SER A 176 19.18 -5.24 -8.74
CA SER A 176 18.64 -6.55 -8.38
C SER A 176 18.67 -7.51 -9.56
#